data_AF-A0AAX6PDD6-F1
#
_entry.id   AF-A0AAX6PDD6-F1
#
_cell.length_a   1.000
_cell.length_b   1.000
_cell.length_c   1.000
_cell.angle_alpha   90.00
_cell.angle_beta   90.00
_cell.angle_gamma   90.00
#
_symmetry.space_group_name_H-M   'P 1'
#
loop_
_entity.id
_entity.type
_entity.pdbx_description
1 polymer ?
#
loop_
_entity_poly.entity_id
_entity_poly.type
_entity_poly.pdbx_seq_one_letter_code
_entity_poly.pdbx_strand_id
1 'polypeptide(L)'
;MPEPDGSRKDPARRKKKEPVHSTVSQICPPPRRPLAVADLRPGMENQRLGLVRDSMLQNPLIVKAELGKPRERSCSLPGVNFNYGLYIRGLDGGVPEAIGHWNVYKQQPTCPQKLTRNYIAMNCGAVKAGLVTARENVLYRRFNDIRISDQDERRQKEPPTVPPNMTFGIRARPSTPFFDLLQHRYQQLWVQEQKTAQKAIKLEKKQKVVLGKVCETRSSLLRKYKPPVKLDTLWHMPRFQKVGPHLDTFPTEADRQRAFRAHQEERAVRQGTLRMGSYTHA
;
A
#
# COMPACT_ATOMS: atom_id res chain seq x y z
N MET A 1 -8.84 78.29 -64.10
CA MET A 1 -7.47 78.82 -64.18
C MET A 1 -7.38 79.92 -63.13
N PRO A 2 -6.87 79.57 -61.95
CA PRO A 2 -5.43 79.70 -61.69
C PRO A 2 -4.76 78.36 -61.35
N GLU A 3 -3.46 78.31 -61.59
CA GLU A 3 -2.53 77.19 -61.46
C GLU A 3 -2.30 76.73 -60.00
N PRO A 4 -1.89 75.47 -59.77
CA PRO A 4 -1.68 74.90 -58.44
C PRO A 4 -0.23 75.04 -57.98
N ASP A 5 -0.02 75.82 -56.92
CA ASP A 5 1.27 75.84 -56.22
C ASP A 5 1.45 74.59 -55.34
N GLY A 6 2.44 73.79 -55.71
CA GLY A 6 3.58 73.65 -54.81
C GLY A 6 3.50 72.64 -53.65
N SER A 7 4.21 71.54 -53.86
CA SER A 7 4.97 70.79 -52.85
C SER A 7 4.23 69.70 -52.05
N ARG A 8 4.41 68.48 -52.58
CA ARG A 8 4.46 67.24 -51.80
C ARG A 8 5.35 67.41 -50.56
N LYS A 9 4.81 67.09 -49.39
CA LYS A 9 5.61 66.67 -48.22
C LYS A 9 5.06 65.35 -47.71
N ASP A 10 5.70 64.27 -48.13
CA ASP A 10 5.46 62.92 -47.60
C ASP A 10 5.81 62.89 -46.10
N PRO A 11 4.90 62.46 -45.21
CA PRO A 11 5.23 62.33 -43.80
C PRO A 11 6.13 61.10 -43.58
N ALA A 12 7.40 61.38 -43.25
CA ALA A 12 8.34 60.57 -42.51
C ALA A 12 8.03 59.06 -42.43
N ARG A 13 8.58 58.30 -43.37
CA ARG A 13 8.71 56.84 -43.30
C ARG A 13 9.58 56.49 -42.09
N ARG A 14 8.95 56.25 -40.92
CA ARG A 14 9.60 55.70 -39.73
C ARG A 14 10.29 54.39 -40.12
N LYS A 15 11.62 54.42 -40.26
CA LYS A 15 12.42 53.20 -40.36
C LYS A 15 12.16 52.40 -39.08
N LYS A 16 11.43 51.29 -39.19
CA LYS A 16 11.36 50.30 -38.11
C LYS A 16 12.80 49.85 -37.87
N LYS A 17 13.35 50.13 -36.68
CA LYS A 17 14.57 49.48 -36.24
C LYS A 17 14.27 47.99 -36.22
N GLU A 18 15.04 47.21 -36.97
CA GLU A 18 15.01 45.76 -36.81
C GLU A 18 15.31 45.46 -35.33
N PRO A 19 14.56 44.55 -34.68
CA PRO A 19 14.89 44.16 -33.32
C PRO A 19 16.31 43.60 -33.36
N VAL A 20 17.22 44.23 -32.63
CA VAL A 20 18.52 43.64 -32.31
C VAL A 20 18.22 42.40 -31.49
N HIS A 21 18.06 41.27 -32.17
CA HIS A 21 17.98 39.97 -31.53
C HIS A 21 19.36 39.74 -30.92
N SER A 22 19.47 39.96 -29.61
CA SER A 22 20.50 39.28 -28.84
C SER A 22 20.35 37.81 -29.16
N THR A 23 21.38 37.21 -29.75
CA THR A 23 21.41 35.77 -30.00
C THR A 23 21.16 35.07 -28.66
N VAL A 24 20.04 34.35 -28.58
CA VAL A 24 19.54 33.64 -27.39
C VAL A 24 20.59 32.67 -26.80
N SER A 25 21.62 32.33 -27.56
CA SER A 25 22.78 31.54 -27.13
C SER A 25 23.62 32.18 -26.02
N GLN A 26 23.50 33.48 -25.76
CA GLN A 26 24.21 34.13 -24.63
C GLN A 26 23.45 34.10 -23.31
N ILE A 27 22.13 33.89 -23.33
CA ILE A 27 21.28 33.95 -22.12
C ILE A 27 20.89 32.55 -21.64
N CYS A 28 20.84 31.55 -22.53
CA CYS A 28 20.45 30.20 -22.16
C CYS A 28 21.40 29.14 -22.74
N PRO A 29 22.05 28.30 -21.91
CA PRO A 29 22.83 27.18 -22.40
C PRO A 29 21.93 26.15 -23.13
N PRO A 30 22.50 25.33 -24.03
CA PRO A 30 21.78 24.28 -24.76
C PRO A 30 21.02 23.30 -23.83
N PRO A 31 20.07 22.50 -24.37
CA PRO A 31 19.36 21.47 -23.61
C PRO A 31 20.31 20.73 -22.67
N ARG A 32 20.03 20.79 -21.36
CA ARG A 32 20.85 20.12 -20.35
C ARG A 32 20.61 18.62 -20.47
N ARG A 33 21.45 17.98 -21.27
CA ARG A 33 21.69 16.53 -21.22
C ARG A 33 22.32 16.19 -19.86
N PRO A 34 22.15 14.96 -19.34
CA PRO A 34 22.87 14.54 -18.15
C PRO A 34 24.37 14.75 -18.35
N LEU A 35 25.05 15.22 -17.31
CA LEU A 35 26.50 15.46 -17.33
C LEU A 35 27.24 14.19 -17.71
N ALA A 36 28.16 14.29 -18.67
CA ALA A 36 29.08 13.22 -19.04
C ALA A 36 30.47 13.48 -18.44
N VAL A 37 31.32 12.46 -18.39
CA VAL A 37 32.70 12.59 -17.87
C VAL A 37 33.49 13.69 -18.60
N ALA A 38 33.23 13.90 -19.89
CA ALA A 38 33.85 14.96 -20.68
C ALA A 38 33.47 16.38 -20.26
N ASP A 39 32.34 16.55 -19.56
CA ASP A 39 31.82 17.86 -19.15
C ASP A 39 32.34 18.27 -17.75
N LEU A 40 33.10 17.40 -17.07
CA LEU A 40 33.63 17.65 -15.72
C LEU A 40 34.72 18.73 -15.73
N ARG A 41 34.58 19.68 -14.80
CA ARG A 41 35.57 20.72 -14.52
C ARG A 41 36.26 20.45 -13.18
N PRO A 42 37.51 20.88 -13.00
CA PRO A 42 38.18 20.82 -11.70
C PRO A 42 37.31 21.45 -10.60
N GLY A 43 36.97 20.67 -9.57
CA GLY A 43 36.12 21.11 -8.45
C GLY A 43 34.64 20.67 -8.51
N MET A 44 34.17 20.13 -9.64
CA MET A 44 32.78 19.61 -9.77
C MET A 44 32.57 18.25 -9.11
N GLU A 45 33.64 17.50 -8.85
CA GLU A 45 33.58 16.17 -8.26
C GLU A 45 34.44 16.03 -6.99
N ASN A 46 34.11 15.02 -6.19
CA ASN A 46 34.96 14.61 -5.07
C ASN A 46 36.21 13.90 -5.60
N GLN A 47 37.33 14.05 -4.89
CA GLN A 47 38.50 13.22 -5.15
C GLN A 47 38.11 11.77 -4.88
N ARG A 48 38.20 10.94 -5.91
CA ARG A 48 37.72 9.55 -5.92
C ARG A 48 38.81 8.66 -6.48
N LEU A 49 38.85 7.42 -5.99
CA LEU A 49 39.74 6.39 -6.50
C LEU A 49 38.95 5.46 -7.43
N GLY A 50 39.52 5.12 -8.59
CA GLY A 50 38.92 4.18 -9.56
C GLY A 50 38.34 4.83 -10.82
N LEU A 51 37.70 4.01 -11.66
CA LEU A 51 37.12 4.42 -12.95
C LEU A 51 35.80 5.17 -12.77
N VAL A 52 35.71 6.39 -13.32
CA VAL A 52 34.49 7.21 -13.33
C VAL A 52 33.60 6.82 -14.52
N ARG A 53 32.30 6.60 -14.27
CA ARG A 53 31.30 6.27 -15.30
C ARG A 53 30.30 7.41 -15.46
N ASP A 54 29.75 7.61 -16.66
CA ASP A 54 28.74 8.66 -16.92
C ASP A 54 27.49 8.51 -16.03
N SER A 55 27.06 7.28 -15.74
CA SER A 55 25.91 7.02 -14.87
C SER A 55 26.08 7.54 -13.44
N MET A 56 27.32 7.72 -12.97
CA MET A 56 27.58 8.30 -11.66
C MET A 56 27.23 9.79 -11.62
N LEU A 57 27.44 10.50 -12.74
CA LEU A 57 27.15 11.93 -12.87
C LEU A 57 25.65 12.20 -13.01
N GLN A 58 24.87 11.17 -13.35
CA GLN A 58 23.41 11.25 -13.33
C GLN A 58 22.84 11.31 -11.90
N ASN A 59 23.62 10.96 -10.87
CA ASN A 59 23.22 11.07 -9.47
C ASN A 59 23.58 12.46 -8.90
N PRO A 60 22.60 13.31 -8.53
CA PRO A 60 22.88 14.66 -8.05
C PRO A 60 23.61 14.68 -6.69
N LEU A 61 23.63 13.58 -5.94
CA LEU A 61 24.35 13.46 -4.66
C LEU A 61 25.87 13.28 -4.84
N ILE A 62 26.29 12.81 -6.02
CA ILE A 62 27.69 12.55 -6.34
C ILE A 62 28.40 13.83 -6.79
N VAL A 63 27.68 14.70 -7.51
CA VAL A 63 28.18 15.98 -8.04
C VAL A 63 28.27 17.02 -6.92
N LYS A 64 29.41 17.73 -6.83
CA LYS A 64 29.60 18.84 -5.88
C LYS A 64 28.79 20.06 -6.31
N ALA A 65 28.33 20.83 -5.33
CA ALA A 65 27.73 22.13 -5.60
C ALA A 65 28.82 23.14 -5.95
N GLU A 66 28.70 23.77 -7.11
CA GLU A 66 29.58 24.88 -7.50
C GLU A 66 29.18 26.17 -6.75
N LEU A 67 30.18 26.89 -6.24
CA LEU A 67 29.95 28.16 -5.57
C LEU A 67 29.40 29.20 -6.56
N GLY A 68 28.34 29.90 -6.19
CA GLY A 68 27.73 30.95 -7.02
C GLY A 68 26.85 30.45 -8.16
N LYS A 69 26.67 29.13 -8.33
CA LYS A 69 25.71 28.56 -9.29
C LYS A 69 24.65 27.71 -8.59
N PRO A 70 23.42 27.64 -9.13
CA PRO A 70 22.44 26.67 -8.68
C PRO A 70 22.98 25.24 -8.84
N ARG A 71 22.73 24.40 -7.84
CA ARG A 71 23.14 23.00 -7.88
C ARG A 71 22.60 22.31 -9.12
N GLU A 72 23.48 21.67 -9.88
CA GLU A 72 23.08 20.95 -11.07
C GLU A 72 22.28 19.70 -10.70
N ARG A 73 21.05 19.64 -11.20
CA ARG A 73 20.23 18.43 -11.17
C ARG A 73 20.51 17.74 -12.49
N SER A 74 21.30 16.68 -12.43
CA SER A 74 21.75 15.84 -13.54
C SER A 74 20.61 15.05 -14.21
N CYS A 75 19.48 15.69 -14.43
CA CYS A 75 18.31 15.15 -15.10
C CYS A 75 18.24 15.67 -16.55
N SER A 76 17.67 14.85 -17.42
CA SER A 76 17.38 15.27 -18.79
C SER A 76 16.24 16.28 -18.76
N LEU A 77 16.55 17.53 -19.11
CA LEU A 77 15.54 18.57 -19.21
C LEU A 77 15.03 18.68 -20.65
N PRO A 78 13.73 18.96 -20.85
CA PRO A 78 13.21 19.38 -22.14
C PRO A 78 14.02 20.50 -22.77
N GLY A 79 14.05 20.52 -24.11
CA GLY A 79 14.83 21.49 -24.89
C GLY A 79 14.46 22.95 -24.64
N VAL A 80 15.27 23.87 -25.18
CA VAL A 80 15.09 25.33 -25.00
C VAL A 80 13.70 25.81 -25.45
N ASN A 81 13.08 25.12 -26.41
CA ASN A 81 11.74 25.44 -26.91
C ASN A 81 10.60 24.97 -25.99
N PHE A 82 10.91 24.34 -24.85
CA PHE A 82 9.92 23.88 -23.90
C PHE A 82 9.63 24.96 -22.85
N ASN A 83 8.38 25.43 -22.83
CA ASN A 83 7.91 26.34 -21.81
C ASN A 83 7.49 25.56 -20.57
N TYR A 84 8.21 25.76 -19.46
CA TYR A 84 7.84 25.19 -18.17
C TYR A 84 6.63 25.91 -17.59
N GLY A 85 5.78 25.17 -16.87
CA GLY A 85 4.56 25.67 -16.25
C GLY A 85 3.29 25.08 -16.84
N LEU A 86 2.17 25.28 -16.15
CA LEU A 86 0.85 24.84 -16.62
C LEU A 86 0.32 25.87 -17.61
N TYR A 87 0.36 25.56 -18.89
CA TYR A 87 -0.34 26.34 -19.90
C TYR A 87 -1.79 25.89 -19.97
N ILE A 88 -2.69 26.69 -19.40
CA ILE A 88 -4.14 26.47 -19.51
C ILE A 88 -4.53 26.87 -20.93
N ARG A 89 -4.55 25.90 -21.85
CA ARG A 89 -5.21 26.10 -23.14
C ARG A 89 -6.70 26.23 -22.85
N GLY A 90 -7.30 27.35 -23.25
CA GLY A 90 -8.76 27.47 -23.32
C GLY A 90 -9.27 26.55 -24.42
N LEU A 91 -9.46 25.28 -24.08
CA LEU A 91 -10.01 24.26 -24.98
C LEU A 91 -11.54 24.33 -25.01
N ASP A 92 -12.16 25.14 -24.15
CA ASP A 92 -13.59 25.16 -23.90
C ASP A 92 -14.41 25.95 -24.95
N GLY A 93 -13.81 26.25 -26.12
CA GLY A 93 -14.43 27.01 -27.21
C GLY A 93 -14.91 28.43 -26.88
N GLY A 94 -14.74 28.87 -25.63
CA GLY A 94 -15.21 30.14 -25.12
C GLY A 94 -16.73 30.22 -24.97
N VAL A 95 -17.20 31.46 -24.84
CA VAL A 95 -18.63 31.80 -24.69
C VAL A 95 -19.55 31.17 -25.76
N PRO A 96 -19.21 31.13 -27.06
CA PRO A 96 -20.13 30.59 -28.06
C PRO A 96 -20.35 29.08 -27.91
N GLU A 97 -19.34 28.30 -27.52
CA GLU A 97 -19.51 26.86 -27.30
C GLU A 97 -20.34 26.58 -26.03
N ALA A 98 -20.14 27.38 -24.97
CA ALA A 98 -20.91 27.27 -23.74
C ALA A 98 -22.41 27.58 -23.89
N ILE A 99 -22.76 28.53 -24.76
CA ILE A 99 -24.17 28.91 -25.02
C ILE A 99 -24.79 28.01 -26.10
N GLY A 100 -24.02 27.62 -27.12
CA GLY A 100 -24.52 26.94 -28.31
C GLY A 100 -24.67 25.42 -28.18
N HIS A 101 -24.08 24.79 -27.17
CA HIS A 101 -24.09 23.32 -27.02
C HIS A 101 -24.54 22.88 -25.63
N TRP A 102 -25.60 22.05 -25.57
CA TRP A 102 -25.96 21.34 -24.34
C TRP A 102 -25.11 20.08 -24.23
N ASN A 103 -24.01 20.14 -23.49
CA ASN A 103 -23.15 18.97 -23.26
C ASN A 103 -23.86 17.97 -22.34
N VAL A 104 -24.45 16.93 -22.94
CA VAL A 104 -24.92 15.75 -22.21
C VAL A 104 -23.69 15.00 -21.72
N TYR A 105 -23.60 14.79 -20.41
CA TYR A 105 -22.49 14.04 -19.80
C TYR A 105 -22.41 12.64 -20.40
N LYS A 106 -21.44 12.43 -21.29
CA LYS A 106 -21.10 11.09 -21.77
C LYS A 106 -20.21 10.45 -20.72
N GLN A 107 -20.70 9.39 -20.08
CA GLN A 107 -19.86 8.58 -19.21
C GLN A 107 -18.65 8.14 -20.02
N GLN A 108 -17.47 8.68 -19.70
CA GLN A 108 -16.25 8.18 -20.31
C GLN A 108 -16.13 6.69 -19.94
N PRO A 109 -15.87 5.80 -20.91
CA PRO A 109 -15.58 4.41 -20.58
C PRO A 109 -14.42 4.41 -19.61
N THR A 110 -14.63 3.84 -18.42
CA THR A 110 -13.58 3.76 -17.41
C THR A 110 -12.41 3.02 -18.04
N CYS A 111 -11.32 3.75 -18.32
CA CYS A 111 -10.12 3.14 -18.87
C CYS A 111 -9.66 2.06 -17.88
N PRO A 112 -9.58 0.78 -18.28
CA PRO A 112 -9.28 -0.31 -17.35
C PRO A 112 -7.94 -0.08 -16.64
N GLN A 113 -7.00 0.63 -17.27
CA GLN A 113 -5.70 1.00 -16.69
C GLN A 113 -5.80 1.92 -15.46
N LYS A 114 -6.92 2.63 -15.26
CA LYS A 114 -7.17 3.46 -14.08
C LYS A 114 -7.74 2.68 -12.89
N LEU A 115 -8.27 1.48 -13.11
CA LEU A 115 -8.86 0.66 -12.05
C LEU A 115 -7.77 0.00 -11.17
N THR A 116 -8.04 -0.04 -9.86
CA THR A 116 -7.13 -0.66 -8.87
C THR A 116 -7.02 -2.17 -9.10
N ARG A 117 -5.79 -2.71 -8.99
CA ARG A 117 -5.52 -4.14 -9.12
C ARG A 117 -6.08 -4.94 -7.96
N ASN A 118 -6.71 -6.08 -8.26
CA ASN A 118 -7.19 -7.02 -7.25
C ASN A 118 -6.10 -8.05 -6.88
N TYR A 119 -5.19 -7.66 -5.98
CA TYR A 119 -4.09 -8.54 -5.58
C TYR A 119 -4.56 -9.82 -4.87
N ILE A 120 -5.70 -9.80 -4.20
CA ILE A 120 -6.23 -10.98 -3.50
C ILE A 120 -6.64 -12.03 -4.52
N ALA A 121 -7.43 -11.65 -5.52
CA ALA A 121 -7.85 -12.56 -6.59
C ALA A 121 -6.65 -13.10 -7.39
N MET A 122 -5.68 -12.22 -7.72
CA MET A 122 -4.46 -12.63 -8.41
C MET A 122 -3.65 -13.64 -7.59
N ASN A 123 -3.43 -13.38 -6.29
CA ASN A 123 -2.66 -14.27 -5.43
C ASN A 123 -3.37 -15.60 -5.21
N CYS A 124 -4.69 -15.58 -5.02
CA CYS A 124 -5.48 -16.81 -4.96
C CYS A 124 -5.38 -17.62 -6.26
N GLY A 125 -5.39 -16.96 -7.43
CA GLY A 125 -5.17 -17.60 -8.73
C GLY A 125 -3.77 -18.20 -8.86
N ALA A 126 -2.75 -17.47 -8.43
CA ALA A 126 -1.36 -17.96 -8.44
C ALA A 126 -1.20 -19.21 -7.58
N VAL A 127 -1.78 -19.22 -6.37
CA VAL A 127 -1.79 -20.39 -5.48
C VAL A 127 -2.54 -21.56 -6.11
N LYS A 128 -3.68 -21.32 -6.76
CA LYS A 128 -4.43 -22.35 -7.50
C LYS A 128 -3.62 -22.92 -8.69
N ALA A 129 -2.78 -22.10 -9.31
CA ALA A 129 -1.86 -22.51 -10.37
C ALA A 129 -0.57 -23.17 -9.85
N GLY A 130 -0.41 -23.34 -8.54
CA GLY A 130 0.77 -23.94 -7.92
C GLY A 130 1.99 -23.02 -7.84
N LEU A 131 1.83 -21.72 -8.09
CA LEU A 131 2.91 -20.73 -8.04
C LEU A 131 3.07 -20.19 -6.61
N VAL A 132 4.09 -20.67 -5.91
CA VAL A 132 4.34 -20.34 -4.50
C VAL A 132 5.50 -19.35 -4.35
N THR A 133 6.40 -19.29 -5.32
CA THR A 133 7.59 -18.42 -5.25
C THR A 133 7.22 -16.96 -5.52
N ALA A 134 7.89 -16.02 -4.85
CA ALA A 134 7.66 -14.58 -5.05
C ALA A 134 7.84 -14.15 -6.52
N ARG A 135 8.87 -14.67 -7.19
CA ARG A 135 9.15 -14.38 -8.61
C ARG A 135 8.03 -14.86 -9.53
N GLU A 136 7.51 -16.05 -9.28
CA GLU A 136 6.39 -16.64 -10.02
C GLU A 136 5.12 -15.82 -9.80
N ASN A 137 4.84 -15.41 -8.57
CA ASN A 137 3.71 -14.54 -8.25
C ASN A 137 3.80 -13.18 -8.99
N VAL A 138 4.99 -12.58 -9.08
CA VAL A 138 5.21 -11.35 -9.85
C VAL A 138 4.93 -11.56 -11.33
N LEU A 139 5.37 -12.69 -11.90
CA LEU A 139 5.08 -13.04 -13.29
C LEU A 139 3.58 -13.28 -13.49
N TYR A 140 2.94 -14.03 -12.60
CA TYR A 140 1.51 -14.31 -12.65
C TYR A 140 0.67 -13.04 -12.64
N ARG A 141 1.03 -12.05 -11.80
CA ARG A 141 0.36 -10.74 -11.76
C ARG A 141 0.55 -9.91 -13.03
N ARG A 142 1.66 -10.11 -13.76
CA ARG A 142 1.88 -9.43 -15.05
C ARG A 142 1.02 -10.03 -16.15
N PHE A 143 0.88 -11.35 -16.17
CA PHE A 143 0.08 -12.06 -17.18
C PHE A 143 -1.42 -12.06 -16.88
N ASN A 144 -1.82 -12.01 -15.60
CA ASN A 144 -3.21 -12.04 -15.16
C ASN A 144 -3.59 -10.75 -14.43
N ASP A 145 -3.85 -9.67 -15.18
CA ASP A 145 -4.23 -8.37 -14.61
C ASP A 145 -5.74 -8.31 -14.29
N ILE A 146 -6.13 -8.89 -13.15
CA ILE A 146 -7.47 -8.78 -12.59
C ILE A 146 -7.64 -7.45 -11.87
N ARG A 147 -8.61 -6.63 -12.27
CA ARG A 147 -8.88 -5.31 -11.68
C ARG A 147 -10.21 -5.28 -10.94
N ILE A 148 -10.27 -4.48 -9.88
CA ILE A 148 -11.50 -4.23 -9.12
C ILE A 148 -12.33 -3.26 -9.96
N SER A 149 -13.55 -3.64 -10.31
CA SER A 149 -14.47 -2.72 -10.97
C SER A 149 -15.02 -1.72 -9.96
N ASP A 150 -15.10 -0.45 -10.33
CA ASP A 150 -15.82 0.58 -9.55
C ASP A 150 -17.33 0.28 -9.42
N GLN A 151 -17.83 -0.75 -10.10
CA GLN A 151 -19.23 -1.13 -10.06
C GLN A 151 -19.66 -1.73 -8.73
N ASP A 152 -18.76 -2.29 -7.92
CA ASP A 152 -19.17 -2.81 -6.61
C ASP A 152 -19.59 -1.70 -5.64
N GLU A 153 -19.11 -0.46 -5.82
CA GLU A 153 -19.69 0.70 -5.14
C GLU A 153 -20.99 1.18 -5.79
N ARG A 154 -21.12 1.08 -7.12
CA ARG A 154 -22.34 1.49 -7.84
C ARG A 154 -23.50 0.50 -7.73
N ARG A 155 -23.24 -0.75 -7.33
CA ARG A 155 -24.27 -1.74 -6.99
C ARG A 155 -25.00 -1.40 -5.69
N GLN A 156 -24.54 -0.40 -4.95
CA GLN A 156 -25.32 0.25 -3.90
C GLN A 156 -26.33 1.21 -4.57
N LYS A 157 -27.53 0.68 -4.82
CA LYS A 157 -28.76 1.38 -5.23
C LYS A 157 -28.84 1.69 -6.73
N GLU A 158 -29.31 0.69 -7.49
CA GLU A 158 -30.29 1.05 -8.53
C GLU A 158 -31.38 1.91 -7.86
N PRO A 159 -31.72 3.08 -8.41
CA PRO A 159 -32.81 3.86 -7.88
C PRO A 159 -34.06 2.96 -7.88
N PRO A 160 -34.78 2.84 -6.75
CA PRO A 160 -35.95 1.99 -6.70
C PRO A 160 -36.90 2.39 -7.82
N THR A 161 -37.40 1.41 -8.58
CA THR A 161 -38.35 1.67 -9.66
C THR A 161 -39.56 2.37 -9.07
N VAL A 162 -39.74 3.64 -9.40
CA VAL A 162 -40.85 4.43 -8.92
C VAL A 162 -42.07 4.16 -9.81
N PRO A 163 -43.23 3.77 -9.25
CA PRO A 163 -44.43 3.59 -10.05
C PRO A 163 -44.91 4.92 -10.65
N PRO A 164 -45.52 4.93 -11.85
CA PRO A 164 -45.89 6.16 -12.58
C PRO A 164 -46.82 7.12 -11.81
N ASN A 165 -47.60 6.59 -10.85
CA ASN A 165 -48.53 7.37 -10.03
C ASN A 165 -47.95 7.85 -8.69
N MET A 166 -46.63 7.77 -8.49
CA MET A 166 -46.02 8.22 -7.24
C MET A 166 -45.83 9.74 -7.24
N THR A 167 -46.54 10.44 -6.35
CA THR A 167 -46.35 11.88 -6.13
C THR A 167 -45.07 12.12 -5.31
N PHE A 168 -44.13 12.85 -5.89
CA PHE A 168 -42.93 13.32 -5.18
C PHE A 168 -43.23 14.63 -4.44
N GLY A 169 -42.81 14.72 -3.19
CA GLY A 169 -43.01 15.90 -2.35
C GLY A 169 -42.90 15.57 -0.86
N ILE A 170 -42.71 16.60 -0.03
CA ILE A 170 -42.70 16.46 1.42
C ILE A 170 -44.16 16.33 1.88
N ARG A 171 -44.58 15.12 2.29
CA ARG A 171 -45.86 14.96 2.98
C ARG A 171 -45.85 15.87 4.21
N ALA A 172 -46.94 16.61 4.44
CA ALA A 172 -47.07 17.42 5.64
C ALA A 172 -46.76 16.54 6.86
N ARG A 173 -45.70 16.89 7.61
CA ARG A 173 -45.31 16.15 8.80
C ARG A 173 -46.53 16.20 9.74
N PRO A 174 -47.13 15.05 10.12
CA PRO A 174 -48.18 15.09 11.11
C PRO A 174 -47.60 15.77 12.36
N SER A 175 -48.35 16.69 12.96
CA SER A 175 -47.95 17.28 14.23
C SER A 175 -47.61 16.15 15.20
N THR A 176 -46.56 16.32 15.99
CA THR A 176 -46.24 15.35 17.05
C THR A 176 -47.51 15.14 17.87
N PRO A 177 -48.09 13.93 17.88
CA PRO A 177 -49.36 13.69 18.54
C PRO A 177 -49.20 14.06 20.02
N PHE A 178 -49.87 15.14 20.42
CA PHE A 178 -49.70 15.75 21.74
C PHE A 178 -49.99 14.75 22.87
N PHE A 179 -50.91 13.82 22.61
CA PHE A 179 -51.25 12.74 23.51
C PHE A 179 -50.07 11.82 23.85
N ASP A 180 -49.21 11.49 22.89
CA ASP A 180 -48.05 10.62 23.13
C ASP A 180 -46.98 11.32 24.00
N LEU A 181 -46.94 12.66 23.97
CA LEU A 181 -46.10 13.47 24.86
C LEU A 181 -46.64 13.45 26.29
N LEU A 182 -47.95 13.64 26.48
CA LEU A 182 -48.60 13.55 27.79
C LEU A 182 -48.50 12.15 28.40
N GLN A 183 -48.55 11.11 27.58
CA GLN A 183 -48.42 9.71 28.03
C GLN A 183 -46.97 9.24 28.21
N HIS A 184 -45.98 10.12 27.99
CA HIS A 184 -44.55 9.77 28.01
C HIS A 184 -44.18 8.58 27.11
N ARG A 185 -44.90 8.33 26.02
CA ARG A 185 -44.66 7.18 25.13
C ARG A 185 -43.28 7.22 24.48
N TYR A 186 -42.79 8.40 24.12
CA TYR A 186 -41.44 8.56 23.57
C TYR A 186 -40.34 8.19 24.58
N GLN A 187 -40.55 8.47 25.88
CA GLN A 187 -39.64 8.03 26.93
C GLN A 187 -39.65 6.50 27.02
N GLN A 188 -40.82 5.87 26.95
CA GLN A 188 -40.95 4.41 26.98
C GLN A 188 -40.28 3.76 25.77
N LEU A 189 -40.49 4.30 24.56
CA LEU A 189 -39.83 3.84 23.33
C LEU A 189 -38.31 3.96 23.44
N TRP A 190 -37.81 5.10 23.91
CA TRP A 190 -36.38 5.30 24.10
C TRP A 190 -35.78 4.31 25.11
N VAL A 191 -36.46 4.07 26.24
CA VAL A 191 -36.02 3.06 27.22
C VAL A 191 -36.02 1.65 26.61
N GLN A 192 -37.00 1.33 25.76
CA GLN A 192 -37.03 0.05 25.05
C GLN A 192 -35.89 -0.08 24.05
N GLU A 193 -35.63 0.95 23.24
CA GLU A 193 -34.50 1.00 22.30
C GLU A 193 -33.15 0.88 23.02
N GLN A 194 -32.99 1.53 24.18
CA GLN A 194 -31.78 1.37 24.99
C GLN A 194 -31.63 -0.07 25.50
N LYS A 195 -32.72 -0.68 25.98
CA LYS A 195 -32.72 -2.08 26.41
C LYS A 195 -32.40 -3.03 25.26
N THR A 196 -32.93 -2.82 24.07
CA THR A 196 -32.65 -3.67 22.89
C THR A 196 -31.22 -3.50 22.40
N ALA A 197 -30.72 -2.27 22.32
CA ALA A 197 -29.33 -1.97 21.96
C ALA A 197 -28.34 -2.62 22.93
N GLN A 198 -28.57 -2.51 24.24
CA GLN A 198 -27.74 -3.17 25.25
C GLN A 198 -27.78 -4.70 25.14
N LYS A 199 -28.95 -5.29 24.84
CA LYS A 199 -29.08 -6.73 24.58
C LYS A 199 -28.29 -7.15 23.34
N ALA A 200 -28.36 -6.39 22.25
CA ALA A 200 -27.61 -6.65 21.03
C ALA A 200 -26.10 -6.60 21.27
N ILE A 201 -25.60 -5.58 21.96
CA ILE A 201 -24.18 -5.46 22.34
C ILE A 201 -23.73 -6.66 23.19
N LYS A 202 -24.56 -7.11 24.15
CA LYS A 202 -24.26 -8.29 24.97
C LYS A 202 -24.20 -9.57 24.13
N LEU A 203 -25.09 -9.75 23.16
CA LEU A 203 -25.09 -10.90 22.26
C LEU A 203 -23.85 -10.91 21.36
N GLU A 204 -23.49 -9.77 20.77
CA GLU A 204 -22.28 -9.64 19.95
C GLU A 204 -21.00 -9.96 20.75
N LYS A 205 -20.90 -9.45 21.99
CA LYS A 205 -19.79 -9.79 22.90
C LYS A 205 -19.73 -11.29 23.21
N LYS A 206 -20.87 -11.94 23.48
CA LYS A 206 -20.92 -13.40 23.68
C LYS A 206 -20.46 -14.15 22.43
N GLN A 207 -20.89 -13.73 21.24
CA GLN A 207 -20.50 -14.35 19.98
C GLN A 207 -18.99 -14.22 19.72
N LYS A 208 -18.40 -13.05 20.00
CA LYS A 208 -16.94 -12.84 19.92
C LYS A 208 -16.16 -13.73 20.89
N VAL A 209 -16.66 -13.94 22.10
CA VAL A 209 -16.05 -14.87 23.08
C VAL A 209 -16.11 -16.32 22.60
N VAL A 210 -17.22 -16.73 21.97
CA VAL A 210 -17.37 -18.09 21.42
C VAL A 210 -16.43 -18.33 20.23
N LEU A 211 -16.29 -17.34 19.33
CA LEU A 211 -15.32 -17.38 18.21
C LEU A 211 -13.86 -17.30 18.71
N GLY A 212 -13.64 -16.68 19.86
CA GLY A 212 -12.34 -16.51 20.53
C GLY A 212 -11.95 -17.67 21.46
N LYS A 213 -12.45 -18.90 21.26
CA LYS A 213 -11.80 -20.07 21.84
C LYS A 213 -10.43 -20.19 21.18
N VAL A 214 -9.43 -19.55 21.77
CA VAL A 214 -8.02 -19.61 21.37
C VAL A 214 -7.68 -21.09 21.22
N CYS A 215 -7.47 -21.56 19.99
CA CYS A 215 -7.04 -22.91 19.76
C CYS A 215 -5.73 -23.12 20.49
N GLU A 216 -5.68 -24.11 21.38
CA GLU A 216 -4.46 -24.42 22.09
C GLU A 216 -3.43 -24.92 21.08
N THR A 217 -2.36 -24.14 20.89
CA THR A 217 -1.17 -24.59 20.16
C THR A 217 -0.61 -25.89 20.75
N ARG A 218 0.10 -26.68 19.93
CA ARG A 218 0.74 -27.94 20.39
C ARG A 218 1.61 -27.73 21.63
N SER A 219 2.27 -26.58 21.75
CA SER A 219 3.05 -26.20 22.94
C SER A 219 2.20 -26.01 24.20
N SER A 220 1.02 -25.39 24.12
CA SER A 220 0.12 -25.23 25.27
C SER A 220 -0.53 -26.56 25.68
N LEU A 221 -0.83 -27.44 24.72
CA LEU A 221 -1.31 -28.80 25.00
C LEU A 221 -0.27 -29.63 25.74
N LEU A 222 1.01 -29.57 25.31
CA LEU A 222 2.11 -30.30 25.94
C LEU A 222 2.45 -29.80 27.36
N ARG A 223 2.03 -28.59 27.76
CA ARG A 223 2.11 -28.12 29.15
C ARG A 223 1.08 -28.79 30.06
N LYS A 224 -0.08 -29.16 29.51
CA LYS A 224 -1.19 -29.77 30.25
C LYS A 224 -1.11 -31.30 30.24
N TYR A 225 -0.62 -31.87 29.15
CA TYR A 225 -0.59 -33.30 28.92
C TYR A 225 0.81 -33.76 28.52
N LYS A 226 1.37 -34.67 29.31
CA LYS A 226 2.63 -35.37 28.98
C LYS A 226 2.27 -36.66 28.22
N PRO A 227 2.73 -36.84 26.97
CA PRO A 227 2.45 -38.08 26.23
C PRO A 227 3.09 -39.28 26.94
N PRO A 228 2.42 -40.44 26.99
CA PRO A 228 2.96 -41.64 27.61
C PRO A 228 4.21 -42.09 26.85
N VAL A 229 5.33 -42.16 27.57
CA VAL A 229 6.62 -42.63 27.03
C VAL A 229 6.84 -44.07 27.44
N LYS A 230 7.27 -44.91 26.48
CA LYS A 230 7.66 -46.30 26.78
C LYS A 230 8.83 -46.30 27.77
N LEU A 231 8.64 -46.97 28.90
CA LEU A 231 9.65 -47.10 29.94
C LEU A 231 10.63 -48.23 29.59
N ASP A 232 11.47 -48.03 28.58
CA ASP A 232 12.56 -48.97 28.34
C ASP A 232 13.54 -48.91 29.52
N THR A 233 14.13 -50.04 29.89
CA THR A 233 15.18 -50.10 30.90
C THR A 233 16.38 -49.24 30.46
N LEU A 234 17.10 -48.65 31.43
CA LEU A 234 18.35 -47.98 31.11
C LEU A 234 19.29 -48.99 30.44
N TRP A 235 20.03 -48.53 29.43
CA TRP A 235 20.97 -49.40 28.74
C TRP A 235 21.96 -49.97 29.75
N HIS A 236 22.06 -51.31 29.78
CA HIS A 236 22.96 -52.04 30.66
C HIS A 236 23.82 -52.95 29.82
N MET A 237 25.13 -52.96 30.09
CA MET A 237 26.05 -53.85 29.39
C MET A 237 25.73 -55.31 29.77
N PRO A 238 25.63 -56.27 28.82
CA PRO A 238 25.22 -57.64 29.11
C PRO A 238 26.08 -58.36 30.15
N ARG A 239 27.40 -58.16 30.10
CA ARG A 239 28.36 -58.78 31.02
C ARG A 239 28.18 -58.35 32.48
N PHE A 240 27.55 -57.20 32.73
CA PHE A 240 27.37 -56.67 34.08
C PHE A 240 25.97 -56.88 34.65
N GLN A 241 25.04 -57.55 33.95
CA GLN A 241 23.66 -57.74 34.46
C GLN A 241 23.59 -58.46 35.82
N LYS A 242 24.57 -59.32 36.12
CA LYS A 242 24.65 -60.10 37.37
C LYS A 242 25.45 -59.39 38.48
N VAL A 243 26.09 -58.26 38.19
CA VAL A 243 26.99 -57.57 39.11
C VAL A 243 26.34 -56.26 39.54
N GLY A 244 26.20 -56.07 40.85
CA GLY A 244 25.66 -54.84 41.42
C GLY A 244 26.60 -53.64 41.27
N PRO A 245 26.08 -52.41 41.39
CA PRO A 245 26.92 -51.21 41.40
C PRO A 245 27.89 -51.26 42.58
N HIS A 246 29.17 -51.03 42.31
CA HIS A 246 30.22 -51.02 43.33
C HIS A 246 30.37 -49.66 44.02
N LEU A 247 29.86 -48.60 43.39
CA LEU A 247 29.86 -47.23 43.90
C LEU A 247 28.43 -46.71 43.87
N ASP A 248 27.96 -46.19 45.00
CA ASP A 248 26.74 -45.37 45.06
C ASP A 248 27.17 -43.91 45.19
N THR A 249 26.88 -43.11 44.17
CA THR A 249 27.24 -41.69 44.11
C THR A 249 26.24 -40.81 44.86
N PHE A 250 25.12 -41.36 45.33
CA PHE A 250 24.09 -40.60 46.04
C PHE A 250 24.35 -40.57 47.55
N PRO A 251 24.27 -39.40 48.21
CA PRO A 251 24.46 -39.30 49.66
C PRO A 251 23.41 -40.06 50.47
N THR A 252 22.17 -40.15 49.97
CA THR A 252 21.07 -40.87 50.61
C THR A 252 20.23 -41.64 49.58
N GLU A 253 19.54 -42.69 50.03
CA GLU A 253 18.63 -43.45 49.17
C GLU A 253 17.45 -42.59 48.68
N ALA A 254 17.01 -41.62 49.49
CA ALA A 254 15.99 -40.65 49.08
C ALA A 254 16.46 -39.77 47.91
N ASP A 255 17.73 -39.36 47.90
CA ASP A 255 18.32 -38.60 46.79
C ASP A 255 18.42 -39.44 45.52
N ARG A 256 18.77 -40.71 45.67
CA ARG A 256 18.77 -41.67 44.56
C ARG A 256 17.39 -41.80 43.93
N GLN A 257 16.35 -42.03 44.74
CA GLN A 257 14.98 -42.11 44.23
C GLN A 257 14.51 -40.81 43.59
N ARG A 258 14.85 -39.65 44.15
CA ARG A 258 14.57 -38.34 43.54
C ARG A 258 15.24 -38.17 42.18
N ALA A 259 16.51 -38.54 42.05
CA ALA A 259 17.24 -38.44 40.79
C ALA A 259 16.64 -39.35 39.72
N PHE A 260 16.27 -40.60 40.07
CA PHE A 260 15.62 -41.52 39.13
C PHE A 260 14.21 -41.04 38.72
N ARG A 261 13.43 -40.45 39.63
CA ARG A 261 12.14 -39.83 39.30
C ARG A 261 12.32 -38.64 38.33
N ALA A 262 13.26 -37.75 38.60
CA ALA A 262 13.57 -36.62 37.71
C ALA A 262 13.98 -37.09 36.31
N HIS A 263 14.84 -38.12 36.23
CA HIS A 263 15.23 -38.73 34.97
C HIS A 263 14.03 -39.33 34.19
N GLN A 264 13.08 -39.96 34.89
CA GLN A 264 11.85 -40.47 34.27
C GLN A 264 10.96 -39.35 33.74
N GLU A 265 10.84 -38.23 34.46
CA GLU A 265 10.03 -37.08 34.05
C GLU A 265 10.59 -36.35 32.82
N GLU A 266 11.92 -36.26 32.69
CA GLU A 266 12.58 -35.62 31.55
C GLU A 266 12.64 -36.50 30.29
N ARG A 267 12.29 -37.79 30.40
CA ARG A 267 12.45 -38.77 29.32
C ARG A 267 11.69 -38.38 28.04
N ALA A 268 10.51 -37.77 28.18
CA ALA A 268 9.71 -37.27 27.05
C ALA A 268 10.39 -36.14 26.26
N VAL A 269 11.28 -35.38 26.90
CA VAL A 269 12.08 -34.32 26.28
C VAL A 269 13.32 -34.90 25.61
N ARG A 270 13.88 -35.98 26.14
CA ARG A 270 15.14 -36.57 25.63
C ARG A 270 14.93 -37.50 24.43
N GLN A 271 13.69 -37.85 24.08
CA GLN A 271 13.35 -38.68 22.93
C GLN A 271 13.22 -37.87 21.62
N GLY A 272 13.82 -38.39 20.55
CA GLY A 272 13.86 -37.77 19.21
C GLY A 272 15.24 -37.95 18.56
N THR A 273 15.33 -37.89 17.23
CA THR A 273 16.55 -38.15 16.44
C THR A 273 17.74 -37.28 16.86
N LEU A 274 17.47 -36.07 17.36
CA LEU A 274 18.47 -35.10 17.80
C LEU A 274 18.62 -35.01 19.34
N ARG A 275 17.84 -35.78 20.13
CA ARG A 275 17.77 -35.63 21.61
C ARG A 275 17.47 -34.20 22.10
N MET A 276 16.78 -33.41 21.29
CA MET A 276 16.49 -31.98 21.51
C MET A 276 15.01 -31.69 21.83
N GLY A 277 14.28 -32.63 22.44
CA GLY A 277 12.82 -32.53 22.51
C GLY A 277 12.15 -33.28 21.36
N SER A 278 10.85 -33.55 21.55
CA SER A 278 9.98 -34.35 20.70
C SER A 278 9.71 -33.69 19.33
N TYR A 279 10.73 -33.69 18.47
CA TYR A 279 10.61 -33.56 17.02
C TYR A 279 10.54 -34.97 16.43
N THR A 280 9.41 -35.64 16.62
CA THR A 280 9.05 -36.76 15.74
C THR A 280 8.20 -36.18 14.62
N HIS A 281 8.76 -36.12 13.41
CA HIS A 281 7.96 -35.93 12.20
C HIS A 281 6.99 -37.13 12.12
N ALA A 282 5.70 -36.82 12.05
CA ALA A 282 4.68 -37.79 11.63
C ALA A 282 4.79 -38.00 10.12
#